data_AF-A0A7S3CQ13-F1
#
_entry.id   AF-A0A7S3CQ13-F1
#
_cell.length_a   1.000
_cell.length_b   1.000
_cell.length_c   1.000
_cell.angle_alpha   90.00
_cell.angle_beta   90.00
_cell.angle_gamma   90.00
#
_symmetry.space_group_name_H-M   'P 1'
#
loop_
_entity.id
_entity.type
_entity.pdbx_description
1 polymer ?
#
loop_
_entity_poly.entity_id
_entity_poly.type
_entity_poly.pdbx_seq_one_letter_code
_entity_poly.pdbx_strand_id
1 'polypeptide(L)'
;MKILSAITAIIATRYQMDAAGVEEFVGGLIFGLIKKDDLPEIQKCLKDSENLEVQIVNALADVSKGDLQDILKGVQEIGQILQELPVDLSDCQGMSGDIAKIENWASIFSHPTTLITTLTKNLLSNWKDVVAEVSQTSSDYSSADYYKVGEDVGDLLILSVGPISKASNVTMESVDWSALQNNLGGLY
;
A
#
# COMPACT_ATOMS: atom_id res chain seq x y z
N MET A 1 -36.57 17.07 26.49
CA MET A 1 -35.76 17.72 25.45
C MET A 1 -34.40 17.01 25.43
N LYS A 2 -34.23 16.01 24.58
CA LYS A 2 -32.98 15.24 24.46
C LYS A 2 -32.06 16.01 23.51
N ILE A 3 -30.96 16.52 24.04
CA ILE A 3 -29.89 17.13 23.25
C ILE A 3 -29.19 15.96 22.57
N LEU A 4 -29.40 15.80 21.26
CA LEU A 4 -28.68 14.81 20.46
C LEU A 4 -27.25 15.32 20.29
N SER A 5 -26.31 14.51 20.77
CA SER A 5 -24.87 14.71 20.74
C SER A 5 -24.39 15.16 19.37
N ALA A 6 -23.49 16.14 19.38
CA ALA A 6 -22.67 16.49 18.24
C ALA A 6 -22.03 15.22 17.66
N ILE A 7 -22.28 14.99 16.37
CA ILE A 7 -21.59 13.98 15.58
C ILE A 7 -20.20 14.54 15.32
N THR A 8 -19.27 14.36 16.26
CA THR A 8 -17.86 14.53 15.96
C THR A 8 -17.44 13.35 15.09
N ALA A 9 -17.14 13.62 13.82
CA ALA A 9 -16.41 12.68 12.98
C ALA A 9 -14.99 12.54 13.58
N ILE A 10 -14.83 11.62 14.53
CA ILE A 10 -13.54 11.17 15.01
C ILE A 10 -13.03 10.13 14.02
N ILE A 11 -12.53 10.56 12.86
CA ILE A 11 -11.81 9.66 11.94
C ILE A 11 -10.31 9.98 11.92
N ALA A 12 -9.89 11.20 12.26
CA ALA A 12 -8.50 11.64 12.19
C ALA A 12 -7.63 11.42 13.45
N THR A 13 -8.07 10.65 14.46
CA THR A 13 -7.30 10.48 15.72
C THR A 13 -6.79 9.06 15.96
N ARG A 14 -6.90 8.14 14.99
CA ARG A 14 -6.44 6.75 15.17
C ARG A 14 -5.14 6.41 14.46
N TYR A 15 -4.88 7.09 13.35
CA TYR A 15 -3.64 6.95 12.62
C TYR A 15 -2.78 8.19 12.89
N GLN A 16 -1.79 8.05 13.76
CA GLN A 16 -0.74 9.02 14.02
C GLN A 16 0.60 8.29 13.92
N MET A 17 1.53 8.88 13.18
CA MET A 17 2.87 8.36 12.93
C MET A 17 3.81 9.54 13.12
N ASP A 18 4.98 9.36 13.73
CA ASP A 18 6.00 10.41 13.79
C ASP A 18 7.05 10.21 12.69
N ALA A 19 8.04 11.09 12.60
CA ALA A 19 9.08 10.99 11.57
C ALA A 19 9.82 9.65 11.59
N ALA A 20 10.11 9.10 12.78
CA ALA A 20 10.75 7.79 12.91
C ALA A 20 9.83 6.68 12.40
N GLY A 21 8.53 6.75 12.69
CA GLY A 21 7.55 5.83 12.13
C GLY A 21 7.44 5.90 10.60
N VAL A 22 7.62 7.09 9.99
CA VAL A 22 7.68 7.21 8.53
C VAL A 22 8.92 6.53 7.97
N GLU A 23 10.09 6.75 8.56
CA GLU A 23 11.33 6.08 8.15
C GLU A 23 11.21 4.55 8.23
N GLU A 24 10.65 4.05 9.34
CA GLU A 24 10.35 2.64 9.55
C GLU A 24 9.37 2.09 8.50
N PHE A 25 8.27 2.80 8.24
CA PHE A 25 7.30 2.43 7.21
C PHE A 25 7.94 2.34 5.83
N VAL A 26 8.73 3.34 5.42
CA VAL A 26 9.38 3.35 4.10
C VAL A 26 10.40 2.21 4.00
N GLY A 27 11.18 1.96 5.06
CA GLY A 27 12.10 0.82 5.12
C GLY A 27 11.38 -0.52 5.00
N GLY A 28 10.28 -0.68 5.74
CA GLY A 28 9.42 -1.86 5.69
C GLY A 28 8.79 -2.06 4.32
N LEU A 29 8.31 -0.98 3.68
CA LEU A 29 7.71 -1.00 2.35
C LEU A 29 8.70 -1.47 1.29
N ILE A 30 9.91 -0.90 1.28
CA ILE A 30 10.98 -1.32 0.39
C ILE A 30 11.35 -2.78 0.66
N PHE A 31 11.46 -3.18 1.92
CA PHE A 31 11.70 -4.57 2.28
C PHE A 31 10.58 -5.50 1.79
N GLY A 32 9.31 -5.16 1.98
CA GLY A 32 8.16 -5.93 1.51
C GLY A 32 8.23 -6.17 -0.01
N LEU A 33 8.59 -5.12 -0.76
CA LEU A 33 8.68 -5.13 -2.22
C LEU A 33 9.87 -5.92 -2.77
N ILE A 34 11.08 -5.68 -2.27
CA ILE A 34 12.32 -6.19 -2.87
C ILE A 34 13.14 -7.12 -1.97
N LYS A 35 12.67 -7.36 -0.73
CA LYS A 35 13.29 -8.22 0.30
C LYS A 35 14.76 -7.84 0.58
N LYS A 36 15.05 -6.54 0.52
CA LYS A 36 16.33 -5.92 0.88
C LYS A 36 16.05 -4.85 1.93
N ASP A 37 16.76 -4.94 3.04
CA ASP A 37 16.65 -3.97 4.13
C ASP A 37 17.56 -2.78 3.84
N ASP A 38 16.94 -1.63 3.56
CA ASP A 38 17.61 -0.35 3.36
C ASP A 38 17.28 0.66 4.48
N LEU A 39 16.59 0.23 5.56
CA LEU A 39 16.20 1.10 6.68
C LEU A 39 17.37 1.89 7.28
N PRO A 40 18.56 1.29 7.54
CA PRO A 40 19.67 2.04 8.12
C PRO A 40 20.15 3.20 7.26
N GLU A 41 19.91 3.16 5.95
CA GLU A 41 20.22 4.29 5.07
C GLU A 41 19.10 5.31 5.05
N ILE A 42 17.84 4.86 4.95
CA ILE A 42 16.64 5.71 4.98
C ILE A 42 16.65 6.64 6.20
N GLN A 43 16.96 6.10 7.39
CA GLN A 43 17.06 6.87 8.64
C GLN A 43 18.14 7.98 8.62
N LYS A 44 19.08 7.95 7.66
CA LYS A 44 20.12 8.99 7.51
C LYS A 44 19.74 10.07 6.50
N CYS A 45 18.93 9.72 5.50
CA CYS A 45 18.75 10.53 4.29
C CYS A 45 17.33 11.06 4.10
N LEU A 46 16.30 10.34 4.56
CA LEU A 46 14.93 10.81 4.48
C LEU A 46 14.77 12.00 5.43
N LYS A 47 14.47 13.16 4.88
CA LYS A 47 14.28 14.42 5.61
C LYS A 47 12.87 14.93 5.34
N ASP A 48 12.32 15.66 6.30
CA ASP A 48 11.02 16.35 6.17
C ASP A 48 9.88 15.43 5.70
N SER A 49 9.51 14.49 6.56
CA SER A 49 8.51 13.46 6.29
C SER A 49 7.05 13.88 6.51
N GLU A 50 6.74 15.14 6.83
CA GLU A 50 5.39 15.56 7.23
C GLU A 50 4.34 15.29 6.15
N ASN A 51 4.65 15.56 4.88
CA ASN A 51 3.74 15.28 3.78
C ASN A 51 3.56 13.78 3.58
N LEU A 52 4.65 13.02 3.67
CA LEU A 52 4.66 11.57 3.52
C LEU A 52 3.89 10.89 4.66
N GLU A 53 4.01 11.39 5.89
CA GLU A 53 3.23 10.97 7.06
C GLU A 53 1.73 11.07 6.77
N VAL A 54 1.27 12.23 6.30
CA VAL A 54 -0.14 12.47 5.98
C VAL A 54 -0.63 11.51 4.90
N GLN A 55 0.17 11.29 3.85
CA GLN A 55 -0.19 10.36 2.77
C GLN A 55 -0.29 8.93 3.26
N ILE A 56 0.70 8.44 4.02
CA ILE A 56 0.72 7.08 4.58
C ILE A 56 -0.50 6.87 5.48
N VAL A 57 -0.74 7.80 6.40
CA VAL A 57 -1.87 7.74 7.35
C VAL A 57 -3.21 7.69 6.62
N ASN A 58 -3.41 8.50 5.57
CA ASN A 58 -4.64 8.48 4.80
C ASN A 58 -4.84 7.15 4.07
N ALA A 59 -3.78 6.64 3.43
CA ALA A 59 -3.86 5.39 2.69
C ALA A 59 -4.14 4.20 3.62
N LEU A 60 -3.48 4.14 4.78
CA LEU A 60 -3.75 3.11 5.79
C LEU A 60 -5.18 3.22 6.34
N ALA A 61 -5.66 4.45 6.57
CA ALA A 61 -7.03 4.66 7.02
C ALA A 61 -8.06 4.12 6.01
N ASP A 62 -7.83 4.31 4.71
CA ASP A 62 -8.70 3.76 3.66
C ASP A 62 -8.57 2.24 3.56
N VAL A 63 -7.36 1.69 3.50
CA VAL A 63 -7.14 0.23 3.50
C VAL A 63 -7.86 -0.43 4.68
N SER A 64 -7.82 0.17 5.87
CA SER A 64 -8.40 -0.39 7.10
C SER A 64 -9.92 -0.48 7.14
N LYS A 65 -10.64 0.19 6.23
CA LYS A 65 -12.10 0.03 6.12
C LYS A 65 -12.48 -1.34 5.57
N GLY A 66 -11.57 -1.98 4.84
CA GLY A 66 -11.61 -3.42 4.54
C GLY A 66 -12.56 -3.85 3.43
N ASP A 67 -13.34 -2.95 2.82
CA ASP A 67 -14.09 -3.26 1.60
C ASP A 67 -13.27 -3.01 0.34
N LEU A 68 -13.69 -3.62 -0.76
CA LEU A 68 -12.94 -3.61 -2.02
C LEU A 68 -12.69 -2.21 -2.56
N GLN A 69 -13.64 -1.28 -2.41
CA GLN A 69 -13.50 0.07 -2.97
C GLN A 69 -12.48 0.88 -2.16
N ASP A 70 -12.55 0.78 -0.85
CA ASP A 70 -11.62 1.46 0.05
C ASP A 70 -10.20 0.86 -0.03
N ILE A 71 -10.06 -0.47 -0.14
CA ILE A 71 -8.76 -1.11 -0.39
C ILE A 71 -8.18 -0.67 -1.73
N LEU A 72 -9.00 -0.60 -2.79
CA LEU A 72 -8.56 -0.14 -4.10
C LEU A 72 -8.07 1.31 -4.03
N LYS A 73 -8.81 2.19 -3.34
CA LYS A 73 -8.41 3.58 -3.12
C LYS A 73 -7.09 3.67 -2.37
N GLY A 74 -6.96 2.96 -1.25
CA GLY A 74 -5.73 2.94 -0.45
C GLY A 74 -4.52 2.42 -1.25
N VAL A 75 -4.68 1.36 -2.04
CA VAL A 75 -3.61 0.86 -2.92
C VAL A 75 -3.20 1.90 -3.98
N GLN A 76 -4.15 2.68 -4.51
CA GLN A 76 -3.84 3.78 -5.43
C GLN A 76 -3.08 4.92 -4.75
N GLU A 77 -3.44 5.25 -3.51
CA GLU A 77 -2.75 6.27 -2.71
C GLU A 77 -1.32 5.82 -2.34
N ILE A 78 -1.14 4.56 -1.96
CA ILE A 78 0.20 3.97 -1.79
C ILE A 78 0.99 3.99 -3.12
N GLY A 79 0.30 3.75 -4.24
CA GLY A 79 0.89 3.91 -5.57
C GLY A 79 1.44 5.31 -5.84
N GLN A 80 0.79 6.35 -5.33
CA GLN A 80 1.29 7.74 -5.43
C GLN A 80 2.52 7.94 -4.56
N ILE A 81 2.51 7.41 -3.33
CA ILE A 81 3.70 7.42 -2.45
C ILE A 81 4.90 6.81 -3.18
N LEU A 82 4.73 5.65 -3.83
CA LEU A 82 5.80 5.00 -4.60
C LEU A 82 6.34 5.84 -5.77
N GLN A 83 5.53 6.74 -6.33
CA GLN A 83 5.97 7.67 -7.38
C GLN A 83 6.77 8.85 -6.83
N GLU A 84 6.56 9.21 -5.56
CA GLU A 84 7.27 10.29 -4.86
C GLU A 84 8.60 9.80 -4.26
N LEU A 85 8.67 8.53 -3.85
CA LEU A 85 9.86 7.92 -3.22
C LEU A 85 11.20 8.16 -3.96
N PRO A 86 11.31 8.11 -5.31
CA PRO A 86 12.58 8.40 -5.97
C PRO A 86 13.12 9.81 -5.69
N VAL A 87 12.23 10.78 -5.50
CA VAL A 87 12.59 12.15 -5.14
C VAL A 87 12.92 12.23 -3.66
N ASP A 88 12.08 11.67 -2.80
CA ASP A 88 12.25 11.69 -1.33
C ASP A 88 13.53 10.98 -0.89
N LEU A 89 13.96 9.96 -1.63
CA LEU A 89 15.14 9.16 -1.36
C LEU A 89 16.35 9.53 -2.24
N SER A 90 16.30 10.67 -2.94
CA SER A 90 17.36 11.10 -3.86
C SER A 90 18.71 11.35 -3.18
N ASP A 91 18.70 11.71 -1.89
CA ASP A 91 19.89 11.89 -1.05
C ASP A 91 20.42 10.57 -0.43
N CYS A 92 19.69 9.45 -0.58
CA CYS A 92 20.03 8.16 0.03
C CYS A 92 21.11 7.40 -0.75
N GLN A 93 22.20 7.01 -0.08
CA GLN A 93 23.35 6.41 -0.75
C GLN A 93 23.20 4.90 -0.91
N GLY A 94 23.55 4.37 -2.08
CA GLY A 94 23.58 2.92 -2.31
C GLY A 94 22.21 2.26 -2.54
N MET A 95 21.14 3.06 -2.65
CA MET A 95 19.77 2.58 -2.92
C MET A 95 19.31 2.80 -4.37
N SER A 96 20.08 3.50 -5.21
CA SER A 96 19.64 3.89 -6.56
C SER A 96 19.20 2.72 -7.44
N GLY A 97 19.89 1.58 -7.35
CA GLY A 97 19.51 0.37 -8.09
C GLY A 97 18.22 -0.28 -7.59
N ASP A 98 17.86 -0.08 -6.34
CA ASP A 98 16.66 -0.62 -5.71
C ASP A 98 15.45 0.29 -5.95
N ILE A 99 15.65 1.61 -5.81
CA ILE A 99 14.68 2.63 -6.21
C ILE A 99 14.30 2.46 -7.69
N ALA A 100 15.27 2.25 -8.59
CA ALA A 100 14.99 2.05 -10.01
C ALA A 100 14.15 0.80 -10.30
N LYS A 101 14.32 -0.29 -9.51
CA LYS A 101 13.47 -1.49 -9.65
C LYS A 101 12.04 -1.21 -9.24
N ILE A 102 11.87 -0.51 -8.11
CA ILE A 102 10.55 -0.13 -7.58
C ILE A 102 9.86 0.82 -8.56
N GLU A 103 10.55 1.86 -9.03
CA GLU A 103 10.03 2.83 -10.01
C GLU A 103 9.56 2.13 -11.30
N ASN A 104 10.37 1.22 -11.84
CA ASN A 104 10.01 0.49 -13.05
C ASN A 104 8.75 -0.38 -12.86
N TRP A 105 8.64 -1.07 -11.72
CA TRP A 105 7.45 -1.88 -11.41
C TRP A 105 6.22 -1.00 -11.10
N ALA A 106 6.41 0.11 -10.40
CA ALA A 106 5.36 1.06 -10.04
C ALA A 106 4.85 1.88 -11.25
N SER A 107 5.50 1.81 -12.42
CA SER A 107 5.06 2.49 -13.65
C SER A 107 3.61 2.18 -14.07
N ILE A 108 3.04 1.05 -13.64
CA ILE A 108 1.63 0.72 -13.83
C ILE A 108 0.68 1.75 -13.19
N PHE A 109 1.08 2.41 -12.09
CA PHE A 109 0.27 3.44 -11.42
C PHE A 109 0.05 4.67 -12.31
N SER A 110 0.89 4.88 -13.32
CA SER A 110 0.71 5.92 -14.35
C SER A 110 -0.25 5.53 -15.49
N HIS A 111 -0.82 4.31 -15.45
CA HIS A 111 -1.67 3.75 -16.52
C HIS A 111 -3.07 3.40 -15.98
N PRO A 112 -3.96 4.39 -15.76
CA PRO A 112 -5.18 4.22 -14.96
C PRO A 112 -6.10 3.10 -15.45
N THR A 113 -6.27 2.92 -16.76
CA THR A 113 -7.11 1.86 -17.34
C THR A 113 -6.56 0.46 -17.08
N THR A 114 -5.25 0.29 -17.23
CA THR A 114 -4.58 -0.99 -16.97
C THR A 114 -4.54 -1.26 -15.48
N LEU A 115 -4.23 -0.23 -14.68
CA LEU A 115 -4.17 -0.31 -13.22
C LEU A 115 -5.49 -0.80 -12.65
N ILE A 116 -6.61 -0.15 -12.94
CA ILE A 116 -7.90 -0.50 -12.33
C ILE A 116 -8.31 -1.94 -12.65
N THR A 117 -8.04 -2.40 -13.88
CA THR A 117 -8.33 -3.76 -14.32
C THR A 117 -7.47 -4.77 -13.57
N THR A 118 -6.16 -4.51 -13.44
CA THR A 118 -5.22 -5.36 -12.72
C THR A 118 -5.55 -5.43 -11.23
N LEU A 119 -5.74 -4.28 -10.57
CA LEU A 119 -6.09 -4.21 -9.16
C LEU A 119 -7.37 -4.99 -8.87
N THR A 120 -8.44 -4.71 -9.61
CA THR A 120 -9.73 -5.40 -9.40
C THR A 120 -9.61 -6.91 -9.57
N LYS A 121 -8.94 -7.37 -10.63
CA LYS A 121 -8.74 -8.80 -10.89
C LYS A 121 -7.96 -9.47 -9.76
N ASN A 122 -6.83 -8.88 -9.37
CA ASN A 122 -5.91 -9.50 -8.42
C ASN A 122 -6.45 -9.44 -6.99
N LEU A 123 -7.04 -8.31 -6.57
CA LEU A 123 -7.69 -8.18 -5.27
C LEU A 123 -8.81 -9.23 -5.09
N LEU A 124 -9.66 -9.43 -6.11
CA LEU A 124 -10.71 -10.46 -6.05
C LEU A 124 -10.14 -11.89 -6.07
N SER A 125 -9.08 -12.13 -6.84
CA SER A 125 -8.44 -13.45 -6.92
C SER A 125 -7.71 -13.83 -5.63
N ASN A 126 -7.18 -12.84 -4.92
CA ASN A 126 -6.42 -12.99 -3.68
C ASN A 126 -7.21 -12.53 -2.45
N TRP A 127 -8.54 -12.39 -2.53
CA TRP A 127 -9.36 -11.67 -1.55
C TRP A 127 -9.16 -12.16 -0.10
N LYS A 128 -9.04 -13.47 0.10
CA LYS A 128 -8.80 -14.06 1.42
C LYS A 128 -7.48 -13.57 2.02
N ASP A 129 -6.42 -13.57 1.22
CA ASP A 129 -5.09 -13.18 1.67
C ASP A 129 -5.03 -11.65 1.83
N VAL A 130 -5.68 -10.89 0.95
CA VAL A 130 -5.84 -9.44 1.08
C VAL A 130 -6.53 -9.07 2.40
N VAL A 131 -7.64 -9.71 2.75
CA VAL A 131 -8.34 -9.42 4.02
C VAL A 131 -7.49 -9.78 5.23
N ALA A 132 -6.72 -10.88 5.15
CA ALA A 132 -5.78 -11.24 6.20
C ALA A 132 -4.68 -10.19 6.35
N GLU A 133 -4.12 -9.72 5.23
CA GLU A 133 -3.09 -8.67 5.17
C GLU A 133 -3.60 -7.38 5.81
N VAL A 134 -4.78 -6.89 5.41
CA VAL A 134 -5.40 -5.67 5.97
C VAL A 134 -5.62 -5.78 7.48
N SER A 135 -6.03 -6.96 7.95
CA SER A 135 -6.18 -7.23 9.39
C SER A 135 -4.84 -7.23 10.12
N GLN A 136 -3.78 -7.77 9.49
CA GLN A 136 -2.43 -7.79 10.03
C GLN A 136 -1.86 -6.37 10.10
N THR A 137 -1.96 -5.60 9.01
CA THR A 137 -1.55 -4.19 8.95
C THR A 137 -2.21 -3.37 10.05
N SER A 138 -3.52 -3.57 10.29
CA SER A 138 -4.25 -2.87 11.36
C SER A 138 -3.76 -3.26 12.76
N SER A 139 -3.37 -4.52 12.95
CA SER A 139 -2.80 -5.03 14.20
C SER A 139 -1.42 -4.44 14.45
N ASP A 140 -0.53 -4.49 13.45
CA ASP A 140 0.84 -4.03 13.57
C ASP A 140 0.89 -2.51 13.75
N TYR A 141 0.02 -1.79 13.05
CA TYR A 141 -0.19 -0.36 13.27
C TYR A 141 -0.61 -0.05 14.70
N SER A 142 -1.57 -0.80 15.25
CA SER A 142 -2.04 -0.63 16.64
C SER A 142 -0.95 -0.94 17.67
N SER A 143 0.07 -1.72 17.29
CA SER A 143 1.25 -2.00 18.10
C SER A 143 2.40 -1.01 17.90
N ALA A 144 2.23 -0.03 17.00
CA ALA A 144 3.26 0.91 16.56
C ALA A 144 4.51 0.23 15.94
N ASP A 145 4.35 -0.95 15.34
CA ASP A 145 5.42 -1.62 14.57
C ASP A 145 5.35 -1.15 13.11
N TYR A 146 5.80 0.08 12.87
CA TYR A 146 5.62 0.73 11.56
C TYR A 146 6.47 0.09 10.46
N TYR A 147 7.58 -0.57 10.82
CA TYR A 147 8.35 -1.36 9.87
C TYR A 147 7.53 -2.55 9.38
N LYS A 148 6.82 -3.25 10.27
CA LYS A 148 5.89 -4.31 9.86
C LYS A 148 4.71 -3.79 9.07
N VAL A 149 4.15 -2.65 9.43
CA VAL A 149 3.11 -1.99 8.61
C VAL A 149 3.63 -1.73 7.19
N GLY A 150 4.87 -1.27 7.04
CA GLY A 150 5.51 -1.10 5.73
C GLY A 150 5.62 -2.42 4.97
N GLU A 151 6.10 -3.48 5.63
CA GLU A 151 6.23 -4.82 5.04
C GLU A 151 4.87 -5.35 4.54
N ASP A 152 3.84 -5.26 5.38
CA ASP A 152 2.48 -5.70 5.07
C ASP A 152 1.91 -4.93 3.88
N VAL A 153 2.14 -3.62 3.81
CA VAL A 153 1.72 -2.80 2.66
C VAL A 153 2.47 -3.22 1.39
N GLY A 154 3.76 -3.55 1.49
CA GLY A 154 4.53 -4.12 0.39
C GLY A 154 3.92 -5.42 -0.12
N ASP A 155 3.55 -6.33 0.78
CA ASP A 155 2.93 -7.60 0.43
C ASP A 155 1.50 -7.41 -0.15
N LEU A 156 0.70 -6.49 0.42
CA LEU A 156 -0.61 -6.08 -0.13
C LEU A 156 -0.48 -5.55 -1.56
N LEU A 157 0.54 -4.73 -1.85
CA LEU A 157 0.82 -4.25 -3.19
C LEU A 157 1.18 -5.39 -4.15
N ILE A 158 1.96 -6.39 -3.70
CA ILE A 158 2.25 -7.58 -4.52
C ILE A 158 0.97 -8.38 -4.79
N LEU A 159 0.08 -8.53 -3.80
CA LEU A 159 -1.23 -9.18 -3.98
C LEU A 159 -2.14 -8.40 -4.94
N SER A 160 -1.97 -7.07 -5.02
CA SER A 160 -2.82 -6.18 -5.82
C SER A 160 -2.32 -5.96 -7.24
N VAL A 161 -1.01 -5.81 -7.42
CA VAL A 161 -0.38 -5.45 -8.71
C VAL A 161 0.31 -6.66 -9.35
N GLY A 162 0.85 -7.56 -8.53
CA GLY A 162 1.71 -8.67 -8.93
C GLY A 162 3.19 -8.44 -8.56
N PRO A 163 4.00 -9.51 -8.56
CA PRO A 163 5.38 -9.47 -8.06
C PRO A 163 6.31 -8.61 -8.93
N ILE A 164 7.25 -7.90 -8.28
CA ILE A 164 8.28 -7.07 -8.93
C ILE A 164 9.11 -7.87 -9.95
N SER A 165 9.37 -9.15 -9.69
CA SER A 165 10.12 -10.02 -10.61
C SER A 165 9.43 -10.27 -11.97
N LYS A 166 8.10 -10.10 -12.05
CA LYS A 166 7.31 -10.28 -13.29
C LYS A 166 7.18 -9.01 -14.13
N ALA A 167 7.68 -7.86 -13.68
CA ALA A 167 7.67 -6.61 -14.44
C ALA A 167 8.42 -6.70 -15.78
N SER A 168 9.19 -7.76 -16.02
CA SER A 168 9.90 -8.03 -17.27
C SER A 168 9.09 -8.80 -18.33
N ASN A 169 7.94 -9.42 -18.01
CA ASN A 169 7.22 -10.32 -18.94
C ASN A 169 5.67 -10.29 -18.81
N VAL A 170 5.03 -9.13 -18.96
CA VAL A 170 3.56 -9.07 -18.97
C VAL A 170 3.01 -9.39 -20.37
N THR A 171 2.76 -10.67 -20.65
CA THR A 171 1.79 -11.08 -21.69
C THR A 171 0.44 -11.33 -21.01
N MET A 172 -0.56 -10.55 -21.41
CA MET A 172 -1.93 -10.60 -20.89
C MET A 172 -2.57 -11.96 -21.12
N GLU A 173 -2.78 -12.74 -20.06
CA GLU A 173 -3.65 -13.91 -20.09
C GLU A 173 -5.09 -13.48 -19.79
N SER A 174 -6.01 -13.88 -20.68
CA SER A 174 -7.41 -13.45 -20.70
C SER A 174 -8.16 -13.80 -19.41
N VAL A 175 -9.01 -12.87 -18.97
CA VAL A 175 -9.81 -12.97 -17.75
C VAL A 175 -10.91 -14.02 -17.90
N ASP A 176 -10.96 -15.00 -16.99
CA ASP A 176 -12.08 -15.92 -16.85
C ASP A 176 -13.21 -15.29 -16.02
N TRP A 177 -14.12 -14.62 -16.73
CA TRP A 177 -15.28 -13.95 -16.14
C TRP A 177 -16.28 -14.92 -15.48
N SER A 178 -16.22 -16.23 -15.79
CA SER A 178 -17.12 -17.22 -15.23
C SER A 178 -16.77 -17.58 -13.78
N ALA A 179 -15.47 -17.59 -13.44
CA ALA A 179 -14.99 -17.84 -12.08
C ALA A 179 -15.39 -16.70 -11.10
N LEU A 180 -15.39 -15.45 -11.56
CA LEU A 180 -15.80 -14.28 -10.78
C LEU A 180 -17.31 -14.30 -10.47
N GLN A 181 -18.14 -14.66 -11.45
CA GLN A 181 -19.59 -14.76 -11.24
C GLN A 181 -19.97 -15.86 -10.24
N ASN A 182 -19.26 -16.99 -10.24
CA ASN A 182 -19.54 -18.09 -9.32
C ASN A 182 -19.21 -17.77 -7.86
N ASN A 183 -18.23 -16.89 -7.61
CA ASN A 183 -17.86 -16.46 -6.25
C ASN A 183 -18.65 -15.24 -5.76
N LEU A 184 -19.24 -14.46 -6.66
CA LEU A 184 -20.09 -13.30 -6.33
C LEU A 184 -21.59 -13.63 -6.37
N GLY A 185 -21.99 -14.76 -6.97
CA GLY A 185 -23.38 -15.21 -7.12
C GLY A 185 -24.08 -15.68 -5.84
N GLY A 186 -23.48 -15.47 -4.65
CA GLY A 186 -24.09 -15.77 -3.35
C GLY A 186 -24.80 -14.59 -2.68
N LEU A 187 -24.87 -13.43 -3.33
CA LEU A 187 -25.49 -12.21 -2.78
C LEU A 187 -26.66 -11.71 -3.62
N TYR A 188 -27.60 -12.58 -4.00
CA TYR A 188 -29.02 -12.26 -4.25
C TYR A 188 -29.89 -13.50 -4.03
#